data_AF-A0A318CQ39-F1
#
_entry.id   AF-A0A318CQ39-F1
#
_cell.length_a   1.000
_cell.length_b   1.000
_cell.length_c   1.000
_cell.angle_alpha   90.00
_cell.angle_beta   90.00
_cell.angle_gamma   90.00
#
_symmetry.space_group_name_H-M   'P 1'
#
loop_
_entity.id
_entity.type
_entity.pdbx_description
1 polymer ?
#
loop_
_entity_poly.entity_id
_entity_poly.type
_entity_poly.pdbx_seq_one_letter_code
_entity_poly.pdbx_strand_id
1 'polypeptide(L)'
;MAVDASGNLYIADSDNHRIRKVDTRGIITTVAGNGTDGYSGDEGPAAQAELRKPLDVALDASDNLYIADYGNHRIRKVGPHSAFANSMTAGDIAFAEDNGLGHIMSSTGRHKTTMDLDTGVVLREFGYDDNNNLVSITDCFGNRITINRDAGGVPVSITSADGIIAALTREHRRSLRVLVP
;
A
#
# COMPACT_ATOMS: atom_id res chain seq x y z
N MET A 1 -1.59 -8.57 24.50
CA MET A 1 -0.52 -8.18 23.54
C MET A 1 -0.05 -9.42 22.81
N ALA A 2 0.43 -9.31 21.58
CA ALA A 2 0.88 -10.44 20.76
C ALA A 2 2.14 -10.09 19.96
N VAL A 3 2.91 -11.09 19.55
CA VAL A 3 4.10 -10.90 18.71
C VAL A 3 3.95 -11.75 17.44
N ASP A 4 4.25 -11.18 16.27
CA ASP A 4 4.22 -11.92 15.01
C ASP A 4 5.51 -12.73 14.76
N ALA A 5 5.53 -13.57 13.73
CA ALA A 5 6.69 -14.40 13.40
C ALA A 5 7.94 -13.57 12.98
N SER A 6 7.75 -12.31 12.60
CA SER A 6 8.81 -11.36 12.25
C SER A 6 9.33 -10.57 13.46
N GLY A 7 8.78 -10.79 14.65
CA GLY A 7 9.19 -10.14 15.89
C GLY A 7 8.55 -8.77 16.14
N ASN A 8 7.48 -8.41 15.42
CA ASN A 8 6.77 -7.16 15.70
C ASN A 8 5.75 -7.36 16.84
N LEU A 9 5.62 -6.36 17.72
CA LEU A 9 4.72 -6.40 18.88
C LEU A 9 3.41 -5.67 18.59
N TYR A 10 2.29 -6.32 18.87
CA TYR A 10 0.94 -5.77 18.76
C TYR A 10 0.35 -5.51 20.14
N ILE A 11 -0.15 -4.29 20.34
CA ILE A 11 -0.60 -3.76 21.63
C ILE A 11 -2.04 -3.28 21.49
N ALA A 12 -2.92 -3.77 22.37
CA ALA A 12 -4.24 -3.18 22.55
C ALA A 12 -4.10 -1.92 23.41
N ASP A 13 -4.25 -0.76 22.78
CA ASP A 13 -4.15 0.54 23.43
C ASP A 13 -5.56 0.99 23.82
N SER A 14 -6.08 0.37 24.89
CA SER A 14 -7.50 0.30 25.21
C SER A 14 -8.18 1.65 25.36
N ASP A 15 -7.59 2.57 26.12
CA ASP A 15 -8.17 3.89 26.38
C ASP A 15 -7.98 4.86 25.20
N ASN A 16 -7.11 4.52 24.25
CA ASN A 16 -6.96 5.24 23.00
C ASN A 16 -7.79 4.62 21.85
N HIS A 17 -8.58 3.58 22.11
CA HIS A 17 -9.46 2.93 21.14
C HIS A 17 -8.74 2.46 19.87
N ARG A 18 -7.52 1.93 20.04
CA ARG A 18 -6.61 1.57 18.93
C ARG A 18 -5.87 0.27 19.20
N ILE A 19 -5.40 -0.35 18.12
CA ILE A 19 -4.35 -1.36 18.15
C ILE A 19 -3.08 -0.76 17.56
N ARG A 20 -1.98 -0.86 18.30
CA ARG A 20 -0.66 -0.36 17.90
C ARG A 20 0.24 -1.51 17.51
N LYS A 21 1.12 -1.27 16.54
CA LYS A 21 2.21 -2.17 16.17
C LYS A 21 3.54 -1.48 16.47
N VAL A 22 4.46 -2.20 17.10
CA VAL A 22 5.86 -1.79 17.28
C VAL A 22 6.73 -2.70 16.43
N ASP A 23 7.46 -2.13 15.48
CA ASP A 23 8.37 -2.92 14.63
C ASP A 23 9.68 -3.25 15.36
N THR A 24 10.52 -4.09 14.73
CA THR A 24 11.83 -4.49 15.27
C THR A 24 12.84 -3.32 15.36
N ARG A 25 12.51 -2.16 14.79
CA ARG A 25 13.29 -0.92 14.87
C ARG A 25 12.75 0.01 15.97
N GLY A 26 11.66 -0.36 16.65
CA GLY A 26 11.01 0.42 17.70
C GLY A 26 10.05 1.49 17.20
N ILE A 27 9.68 1.50 15.91
CA ILE A 27 8.70 2.44 15.35
C ILE A 27 7.28 1.97 15.69
N ILE A 28 6.43 2.91 16.14
CA ILE A 28 5.06 2.62 16.56
C ILE A 28 4.06 3.15 15.52
N THR A 29 3.20 2.29 15.01
CA THR A 29 2.11 2.63 14.07
C THR A 29 0.75 2.20 14.61
N THR A 30 -0.34 2.71 14.03
CA THR A 30 -1.71 2.25 14.31
C THR A 30 -2.13 1.29 13.21
N VAL A 31 -2.55 0.07 13.58
CA VAL A 31 -2.96 -0.96 12.60
C VAL A 31 -4.46 -1.24 12.62
N ALA A 32 -5.16 -0.81 13.67
CA ALA A 32 -6.62 -0.78 13.71
C ALA A 32 -7.11 0.30 14.68
N GLY A 33 -8.28 0.87 14.43
CA GLY A 33 -8.88 1.90 15.27
C GLY A 33 -8.53 3.33 14.85
N ASN A 34 -9.53 4.20 14.69
CA ASN A 34 -9.32 5.63 14.45
C ASN A 34 -9.16 6.45 15.75
N GLY A 35 -9.48 5.85 16.90
CA GLY A 35 -9.41 6.44 18.23
C GLY A 35 -10.70 7.07 18.75
N THR A 36 -11.78 6.99 17.99
CA THR A 36 -13.13 7.33 18.44
C THR A 36 -13.77 6.10 19.08
N ASP A 37 -14.33 6.26 20.28
CA ASP A 37 -15.12 5.21 20.93
C ASP A 37 -16.40 4.94 20.14
N GLY A 38 -16.59 3.73 19.66
CA GLY A 38 -17.76 3.40 18.86
C GLY A 38 -17.66 2.06 18.16
N TYR A 39 -18.54 1.86 17.19
CA TYR A 39 -18.61 0.65 16.37
C TYR A 39 -18.94 1.03 14.92
N SER A 40 -17.93 0.96 14.06
CA SER A 40 -18.04 1.23 12.63
C SER A 40 -16.87 0.58 11.86
N GLY A 41 -16.91 0.64 10.53
CA GLY A 41 -15.79 0.26 9.66
C GLY A 41 -15.55 -1.25 9.50
N ASP A 42 -16.47 -2.12 9.92
CA ASP A 42 -16.44 -3.53 9.50
C ASP A 42 -16.54 -3.61 7.97
N GLU A 43 -15.84 -4.59 7.37
CA GLU A 43 -15.66 -4.74 5.91
C GLU A 43 -14.90 -3.58 5.23
N GLY A 44 -14.24 -2.72 6.00
CA GLY A 44 -13.45 -1.59 5.50
C GLY A 44 -12.05 -1.49 6.12
N PRO A 45 -11.35 -0.36 5.91
CA PRO A 45 -10.08 -0.02 6.53
C PRO A 45 -10.04 -0.33 8.03
N ALA A 46 -9.12 -1.19 8.46
CA ALA A 46 -8.94 -1.46 9.89
C ALA A 46 -8.54 -0.18 10.64
N ALA A 47 -7.70 0.67 10.04
CA ALA A 47 -7.24 1.93 10.63
C ALA A 47 -8.35 3.00 10.78
N GLN A 48 -9.45 2.90 10.01
CA GLN A 48 -10.57 3.84 10.10
C GLN A 48 -11.74 3.32 10.95
N ALA A 49 -11.71 2.04 11.32
CA ALA A 49 -12.74 1.46 12.18
C ALA A 49 -12.81 2.15 13.55
N GLU A 50 -14.02 2.31 14.09
CA GLU A 50 -14.20 2.65 15.50
C GLU A 50 -14.11 1.37 16.35
N LEU A 51 -13.30 1.41 17.39
CA LEU A 51 -13.14 0.34 18.38
C LEU A 51 -13.59 0.85 19.75
N ARG A 52 -13.96 -0.08 20.64
CA ARG A 52 -14.47 0.25 21.96
C ARG A 52 -13.73 -0.53 23.04
N LYS A 53 -12.72 0.12 23.63
CA LYS A 53 -11.86 -0.44 24.68
C LYS A 53 -11.32 -1.82 24.29
N PRO A 54 -10.57 -1.97 23.19
CA PRO A 54 -9.99 -3.25 22.84
C PRO A 54 -9.08 -3.72 23.98
N LEU A 55 -9.26 -4.95 24.48
CA LEU A 55 -8.51 -5.44 25.65
C LEU A 55 -7.33 -6.34 25.29
N ASP A 56 -7.42 -7.05 24.17
CA ASP A 56 -6.38 -7.98 23.78
C ASP A 56 -6.34 -8.21 22.27
N VAL A 57 -5.24 -8.81 21.83
CA VAL A 57 -4.97 -9.18 20.45
C VAL A 57 -4.34 -10.56 20.36
N ALA A 58 -4.64 -11.28 19.29
CA ALA A 58 -4.00 -12.56 18.95
C ALA A 58 -3.72 -12.62 17.44
N LEU A 59 -2.71 -13.39 17.06
CA LEU A 59 -2.33 -13.63 15.66
C LEU A 59 -2.46 -15.11 15.33
N ASP A 60 -2.85 -15.42 14.10
CA ASP A 60 -2.71 -16.78 13.56
C ASP A 60 -1.46 -16.92 12.68
N ALA A 61 -1.19 -18.13 12.18
CA ALA A 61 -0.02 -18.42 11.35
C ALA A 61 -0.05 -17.76 9.96
N SER A 62 -1.17 -17.15 9.58
CA SER A 62 -1.36 -16.41 8.33
C SER A 62 -1.37 -14.90 8.56
N ASP A 63 -0.85 -14.44 9.71
CA ASP A 63 -0.81 -13.04 10.15
C ASP A 63 -2.18 -12.35 10.20
N ASN A 64 -3.28 -13.10 10.37
CA ASN A 64 -4.56 -12.48 10.72
C ASN A 64 -4.51 -12.01 12.17
N LEU A 65 -4.85 -10.74 12.40
CA LEU A 65 -4.95 -10.13 13.71
C LEU A 65 -6.39 -10.21 14.23
N TYR A 66 -6.58 -10.88 15.35
CA TYR A 66 -7.85 -10.96 16.06
C TYR A 66 -7.84 -9.97 17.22
N ILE A 67 -8.89 -9.16 17.32
CA ILE A 67 -9.03 -8.08 18.30
C ILE A 67 -10.20 -8.40 19.22
N ALA A 68 -9.95 -8.45 20.52
CA ALA A 68 -11.00 -8.49 21.53
C ALA A 68 -11.56 -7.09 21.74
N ASP A 69 -12.53 -6.70 20.90
CA ASP A 69 -13.22 -5.41 20.91
C ASP A 69 -14.27 -5.38 22.03
N TYR A 70 -13.75 -5.37 23.26
CA TYR A 70 -14.48 -5.75 24.49
C TYR A 70 -15.76 -4.98 24.71
N GLY A 71 -15.73 -3.66 24.60
CA GLY A 71 -16.90 -2.84 24.88
C GLY A 71 -17.91 -2.79 23.72
N ASN A 72 -17.58 -3.39 22.58
CA ASN A 72 -18.52 -3.73 21.51
C ASN A 72 -19.00 -5.19 21.58
N HIS A 73 -18.51 -5.97 22.56
CA HIS A 73 -18.85 -7.38 22.78
C HIS A 73 -18.57 -8.29 21.57
N ARG A 74 -17.43 -8.05 20.90
CA ARG A 74 -17.06 -8.74 19.66
C ARG A 74 -15.61 -9.18 19.64
N ILE A 75 -15.34 -10.18 18.81
CA ILE A 75 -14.02 -10.45 18.26
C ILE A 75 -14.03 -9.96 16.82
N ARG A 76 -13.16 -9.00 16.50
CA ARG A 76 -13.00 -8.49 15.12
C ARG A 76 -11.73 -9.08 14.53
N LYS A 77 -11.77 -9.40 13.25
CA LYS A 77 -10.63 -9.96 12.51
C LYS A 77 -10.13 -8.90 11.52
N VAL A 78 -8.88 -8.53 11.64
CA VAL A 78 -8.13 -7.80 10.62
C VAL A 78 -7.33 -8.85 9.87
N GLY A 79 -7.72 -9.13 8.63
CA GLY A 79 -6.93 -10.00 7.77
C GLY A 79 -5.57 -9.37 7.47
N PRO A 80 -4.57 -10.14 6.99
CA PRO A 80 -3.54 -9.52 6.15
C PRO A 80 -4.29 -8.82 5.02
N HIS A 81 -3.88 -7.63 4.59
CA HIS A 81 -4.56 -6.91 3.51
C HIS A 81 -4.82 -7.86 2.32
N SER A 82 -6.04 -8.37 2.21
CA SER A 82 -6.26 -9.68 1.57
C SER A 82 -6.35 -9.56 0.06
N ALA A 83 -6.75 -8.38 -0.43
CA ALA A 83 -6.59 -8.00 -1.83
C ALA A 83 -5.11 -7.83 -2.21
N PHE A 84 -4.29 -7.31 -1.30
CA PHE A 84 -2.86 -7.10 -1.51
C PHE A 84 -2.07 -8.40 -1.64
N ALA A 85 -2.41 -9.40 -0.82
CA ALA A 85 -1.78 -10.73 -0.94
C ALA A 85 -2.18 -11.49 -2.21
N ASN A 86 -3.44 -11.38 -2.65
CA ASN A 86 -3.93 -12.06 -3.85
C ASN A 86 -3.37 -11.50 -5.17
N SER A 87 -2.87 -10.26 -5.15
CA SER A 87 -2.23 -9.64 -6.32
C SER A 87 -0.73 -9.94 -6.45
N MET A 88 -0.14 -10.68 -5.51
CA MET A 88 1.27 -11.06 -5.54
C MET A 88 1.51 -12.34 -6.34
N THR A 89 2.61 -12.36 -7.09
CA THR A 89 3.19 -13.55 -7.72
C THR A 89 4.42 -14.03 -6.95
N ALA A 90 4.85 -15.27 -7.17
CA ALA A 90 6.00 -15.85 -6.46
C ALA A 90 7.26 -14.98 -6.63
N GLY A 91 7.82 -14.54 -5.51
CA GLY A 91 9.01 -13.67 -5.47
C GLY A 91 8.71 -12.17 -5.43
N ASP A 92 7.45 -11.75 -5.48
CA ASP A 92 7.10 -10.35 -5.22
C ASP A 92 7.35 -9.97 -3.74
N ILE A 93 7.65 -8.70 -3.52
CA ILE A 93 7.89 -8.07 -2.22
C ILE A 93 6.84 -6.98 -2.04
N ALA A 94 6.27 -6.87 -0.84
CA ALA A 94 5.13 -6.04 -0.56
C ALA A 94 5.46 -5.01 0.54
N PHE A 95 5.09 -3.74 0.34
CA PHE A 95 5.22 -2.66 1.32
C PHE A 95 3.85 -2.06 1.62
N ALA A 96 3.56 -1.76 2.88
CA ALA A 96 2.36 -1.02 3.27
C ALA A 96 2.79 0.30 3.91
N GLU A 97 2.12 1.38 3.53
CA GLU A 97 2.29 2.72 4.08
C GLU A 97 1.22 3.02 5.13
N ASP A 98 1.54 3.89 6.08
CA ASP A 98 0.62 4.32 7.14
C ASP A 98 -0.62 5.09 6.61
N ASN A 99 -0.59 5.51 5.34
CA ASN A 99 -1.69 6.20 4.66
C ASN A 99 -2.73 5.25 4.03
N GLY A 100 -2.61 3.94 4.23
CA GLY A 100 -3.52 2.95 3.65
C GLY A 100 -3.16 2.53 2.23
N LEU A 101 -1.95 2.82 1.74
CA LEU A 101 -1.47 2.35 0.43
C LEU A 101 -0.57 1.13 0.54
N GLY A 102 -0.73 0.20 -0.38
CA GLY A 102 0.11 -0.98 -0.57
C GLY A 102 0.87 -0.92 -1.87
N HIS A 103 2.14 -1.31 -1.86
CA HIS A 103 3.00 -1.37 -3.04
C HIS A 103 3.54 -2.78 -3.24
N ILE A 104 3.32 -3.34 -4.43
CA ILE A 104 3.88 -4.64 -4.82
C ILE A 104 5.08 -4.37 -5.72
N MET A 105 6.23 -4.93 -5.37
CA MET A 105 7.46 -4.90 -6.13
C MET A 105 7.79 -6.32 -6.61
N SER A 106 8.35 -6.46 -7.81
CA SER A 106 8.96 -7.73 -8.22
C SER A 106 10.25 -8.02 -7.45
N SER A 107 10.70 -9.28 -7.47
CA SER A 107 12.00 -9.70 -6.91
C SER A 107 13.20 -8.91 -7.45
N THR A 108 13.08 -8.29 -8.63
CA THR A 108 14.13 -7.46 -9.24
C THR A 108 14.03 -5.98 -8.88
N GLY A 109 13.10 -5.61 -7.99
CA GLY A 109 12.92 -4.24 -7.52
C GLY A 109 12.08 -3.34 -8.44
N ARG A 110 11.42 -3.88 -9.48
CA ARG A 110 10.40 -3.11 -10.22
C ARG A 110 9.13 -2.94 -9.40
N HIS A 111 8.52 -1.76 -9.46
CA HIS A 111 7.18 -1.52 -8.92
C HIS A 111 6.14 -2.11 -9.86
N LYS A 112 5.27 -3.00 -9.38
CA LYS A 112 4.19 -3.59 -10.19
C LYS A 112 2.89 -2.83 -10.01
N THR A 113 2.45 -2.67 -8.77
CA THR A 113 1.17 -2.03 -8.46
C THR A 113 1.24 -1.18 -7.19
N THR A 114 0.43 -0.13 -7.18
CA THR A 114 -0.01 0.53 -5.94
C THR A 114 -1.49 0.27 -5.78
N MET A 115 -1.92 -0.10 -4.58
CA MET A 115 -3.32 -0.32 -4.28
C MET A 115 -3.75 0.33 -2.99
N ASP A 116 -5.03 0.62 -2.93
CA ASP A 116 -5.73 1.05 -1.75
C ASP A 116 -5.97 -0.19 -0.87
N LEU A 117 -5.39 -0.20 0.33
CA LEU A 117 -5.45 -1.35 1.25
C LEU A 117 -6.81 -1.49 1.93
N ASP A 118 -7.60 -0.42 1.88
CA ASP A 118 -8.89 -0.26 2.53
C ASP A 118 -10.01 -0.88 1.68
N THR A 119 -9.93 -0.71 0.37
CA THR A 119 -10.90 -1.16 -0.63
C THR A 119 -10.38 -2.33 -1.47
N GLY A 120 -9.06 -2.57 -1.47
CA GLY A 120 -8.42 -3.54 -2.34
C GLY A 120 -8.31 -3.13 -3.80
N VAL A 121 -8.66 -1.89 -4.14
CA VAL A 121 -8.62 -1.38 -5.52
C VAL A 121 -7.18 -1.10 -5.94
N VAL A 122 -6.76 -1.61 -7.10
CA VAL A 122 -5.49 -1.22 -7.73
C VAL A 122 -5.60 0.22 -8.20
N LEU A 123 -4.88 1.12 -7.54
CA LEU A 123 -4.85 2.55 -7.87
C LEU A 123 -3.91 2.84 -9.05
N ARG A 124 -2.81 2.09 -9.14
CA ARG A 124 -1.79 2.24 -10.19
C ARG A 124 -1.21 0.88 -10.60
N GLU A 125 -1.07 0.69 -11.91
CA GLU A 125 -0.30 -0.41 -12.49
C GLU A 125 0.87 0.14 -13.31
N PHE A 126 2.06 -0.45 -13.14
CA PHE A 126 3.30 0.01 -13.75
C PHE A 126 3.78 -0.99 -14.81
N GLY A 127 3.88 -0.53 -16.06
CA GLY A 127 4.32 -1.34 -17.20
C GLY A 127 5.77 -1.10 -17.55
N TYR A 128 6.52 -2.17 -17.87
CA TYR A 128 7.93 -2.12 -18.24
C TYR A 128 8.18 -2.78 -19.60
N ASP A 129 9.21 -2.30 -20.31
CA ASP A 129 9.72 -2.98 -21.51
C ASP A 129 10.70 -4.12 -21.16
N ASP A 130 11.17 -4.84 -22.18
CA ASP A 130 12.15 -5.93 -22.04
C ASP A 130 13.51 -5.47 -21.50
N ASN A 131 13.81 -4.18 -21.62
CA ASN A 131 15.02 -3.56 -21.08
C ASN A 131 14.83 -3.06 -19.64
N ASN A 132 13.71 -3.43 -18.99
CA ASN A 132 13.38 -3.07 -17.62
C ASN A 132 13.15 -1.56 -17.40
N ASN A 133 12.82 -0.81 -18.46
CA ASN A 133 12.46 0.60 -18.34
C ASN A 133 10.96 0.75 -18.11
N LEU A 134 10.56 1.66 -17.21
CA LEU A 134 9.15 2.00 -17.01
C LEU A 134 8.58 2.69 -18.27
N VAL A 135 7.61 2.07 -18.92
CA VAL A 135 6.98 2.59 -20.15
C VAL A 135 5.56 3.10 -19.94
N SER A 136 4.88 2.70 -18.86
CA SER A 136 3.55 3.24 -18.59
C SER A 136 3.12 3.17 -17.14
N ILE A 137 2.18 4.05 -16.79
CA ILE A 137 1.44 4.02 -15.54
C ILE A 137 -0.05 4.10 -15.88
N THR A 138 -0.81 3.11 -15.47
CA THR A 138 -2.27 3.04 -15.68
C THR A 138 -2.97 3.29 -14.34
N ASP A 139 -3.99 4.15 -14.31
CA ASP A 139 -4.81 4.38 -13.11
C ASP A 139 -5.97 3.38 -12.96
N CYS A 140 -6.73 3.49 -11.87
CA CYS A 140 -7.89 2.64 -11.58
C CYS A 140 -9.06 2.79 -12.57
N PHE A 141 -9.07 3.83 -13.41
CA PHE A 141 -10.06 4.06 -14.44
C PHE A 141 -9.60 3.55 -15.83
N GLY A 142 -8.39 2.99 -15.91
CA GLY A 142 -7.78 2.55 -17.16
C GLY A 142 -7.10 3.67 -17.96
N ASN A 143 -6.98 4.87 -17.41
CA ASN A 143 -6.26 5.96 -18.08
C ASN A 143 -4.76 5.66 -18.01
N ARG A 144 -4.12 5.59 -19.17
CA ARG A 144 -2.72 5.23 -19.30
C ARG A 144 -1.85 6.44 -19.65
N ILE A 145 -0.88 6.73 -18.80
CA ILE A 145 0.24 7.61 -19.13
C ILE A 145 1.35 6.75 -19.74
N THR A 146 1.94 7.21 -20.84
CA THR A 146 3.00 6.50 -21.56
C THR A 146 4.28 7.33 -21.56
N ILE A 147 5.41 6.69 -21.29
CA ILE A 147 6.75 7.29 -21.35
C ILE A 147 7.41 6.81 -22.65
N ASN A 148 7.49 7.71 -23.63
CA ASN A 148 8.05 7.40 -24.94
C ASN A 148 9.56 7.59 -24.92
N ARG A 149 10.27 6.67 -25.60
CA ARG A 149 11.73 6.65 -25.69
C ARG A 149 12.19 6.63 -27.13
N ASP A 150 13.40 7.13 -27.36
CA ASP A 150 14.09 6.96 -28.63
C ASP A 150 14.67 5.52 -28.77
N ALA A 151 15.30 5.24 -29.91
CA ALA A 151 15.94 3.95 -30.18
C ALA A 151 17.08 3.60 -29.21
N GLY A 152 17.62 4.59 -28.47
CA GLY A 152 18.63 4.40 -27.44
C GLY A 152 18.06 4.18 -26.04
N GLY A 153 16.74 4.15 -25.88
CA GLY A 153 16.06 3.98 -24.59
C GLY A 153 15.99 5.27 -23.76
N VAL A 154 16.34 6.42 -24.33
CA VAL A 154 16.29 7.71 -23.62
C VAL A 154 14.86 8.25 -23.65
N PRO A 155 14.26 8.67 -22.52
CA PRO A 155 12.94 9.28 -22.51
C PRO A 155 12.91 10.59 -23.30
N VAL A 156 11.94 10.71 -24.21
CA VAL A 156 11.78 11.88 -25.10
C VAL A 156 10.42 12.57 -24.93
N SER A 157 9.41 11.89 -24.41
CA SER A 157 8.14 12.52 -24.07
C SER A 157 7.32 11.70 -23.08
N ILE A 158 6.37 12.36 -22.44
CA ILE A 158 5.29 11.73 -21.67
C ILE A 158 3.99 12.06 -22.37
N THR A 159 3.20 11.05 -22.70
CA THR A 159 1.86 11.20 -23.27
C THR A 159 0.83 10.85 -22.20
N SER A 160 -0.04 11.79 -21.85
CA SER A 160 -1.19 11.54 -20.97
C SER A 160 -2.29 10.78 -21.71
N ALA A 161 -3.26 10.27 -20.96
CA ALA A 161 -4.34 9.42 -21.51
C ALA A 161 -5.25 10.15 -22.51
N ASP A 162 -5.38 11.48 -22.39
CA ASP A 162 -6.08 12.36 -23.32
C ASP A 162 -5.23 12.79 -24.53
N GLY A 163 -4.01 12.25 -24.65
CA GLY A 163 -3.13 12.47 -25.80
C GLY A 163 -2.26 13.72 -25.71
N ILE A 164 -2.28 14.46 -24.60
CA ILE A 164 -1.39 15.60 -24.41
C ILE A 164 0.06 15.10 -24.28
N ILE A 165 0.97 15.74 -25.01
CA ILE A 165 2.38 15.35 -25.06
C ILE A 165 3.22 16.42 -24.35
N ALA A 166 3.88 16.01 -23.26
CA ALA A 166 4.94 16.78 -22.63
C ALA A 166 6.30 16.32 -23.20
N ALA A 167 6.93 17.14 -24.04
CA ALA A 167 8.24 16.83 -24.60
C ALA A 167 9.35 16.95 -23.54
N LEU A 168 10.29 16.02 -23.59
CA LEU A 168 11.44 15.94 -22.68
C LEU A 168 12.72 16.16 -23.48
N THR A 169 13.56 17.06 -22.99
CA THR A 169 14.90 17.30 -23.55
C THR A 169 15.95 16.98 -22.51
N ARG A 170 17.01 16.29 -22.96
CA ARG A 170 18.16 15.97 -22.12
C ARG A 170 19.14 17.14 -22.14
N GLU A 171 19.25 17.87 -21.02
CA GLU A 171 20.19 19.00 -20.93
C GLU A 171 21.63 18.53 -20.67
N HIS A 172 21.82 17.50 -19.83
CA HIS A 172 23.11 16.89 -19.53
C HIS A 172 23.03 15.36 -19.40
N ARG A 173 24.17 14.70 -19.16
CA ARG A 173 24.30 13.22 -19.12
C ARG A 173 23.31 12.53 -18.14
N ARG A 174 22.69 13.24 -17.19
CA ARG A 174 21.72 12.72 -16.21
C ARG A 174 20.52 13.65 -15.89
N SER A 175 20.26 14.70 -16.66
CA SER A 175 19.14 15.63 -16.38
C SER A 175 18.19 15.73 -17.56
N LEU A 176 16.89 15.71 -17.24
CA LEU A 176 15.80 15.96 -18.18
C LEU A 176 15.13 17.28 -17.80
N ARG A 177 14.73 18.04 -18.81
CA ARG A 177 13.90 19.23 -18.68
C ARG A 177 12.62 19.03 -19.46
N VAL A 178 11.49 19.42 -18.86
CA VAL A 178 10.19 19.49 -19.54
C VAL A 178 10.17 20.75 -20.40
N LEU A 179 9.84 20.60 -21.68
CA LEU A 179 9.51 21.72 -22.53
C LEU A 179 8.04 22.08 -22.26
N VAL A 180 7.83 23.20 -21.54
CA VAL A 180 6.51 23.81 -21.43
C VAL A 180 6.31 24.65 -22.71
N PRO A 181 5.14 24.59 -23.36
CA PRO A 181 4.83 25.46 -24.50
C PRO A 181 4.96 26.95 -24.16
#